data_AF-A0A3E0J533-F1
#
_entry.id   AF-A0A3E0J533-F1
#
_cell.length_a   1.000
_cell.length_b   1.000
_cell.length_c   1.000
_cell.angle_alpha   90.00
_cell.angle_beta   90.00
_cell.angle_gamma   90.00
#
_symmetry.space_group_name_H-M   'P 1'
#
loop_
_entity.id
_entity.type
_entity.pdbx_description
1 polymer ?
#
loop_
_entity_poly.entity_id
_entity_poly.type
_entity_poly.pdbx_seq_one_letter_code
_entity_poly.pdbx_strand_id
1 'polypeptide(L)'
;MRYLAEKIQSVKGKHDLKIIRIFTDKEYENLILSQEIFEFHEFNKKTKEMVKKNGMELENFIEDYRNKKANEDDETKALWEANRLLLNFLASFSSYVDQSKKNIGKFYGEEKRKSWEALLSTFYDDHENFEYRFMSKLRNFISHYGFPLNYYIENDQGAFILMSKSNLLTFKDGWAKVKKDIEQIDQEYINIVPMVKKHRGNVDAIYLLLMVEYGEKLTKAIGSVNKIYKEVQSDFLLIEVEKEEDLKDPSKMSPESFSLETMYEALQDLKKHPSINIKVN
;
A
#
# COMPACT_ATOMS: atom_id res chain seq x y z
N MET A 1 17.52 10.84 -30.51
CA MET A 1 16.92 12.17 -30.25
C MET A 1 15.69 12.01 -29.39
N ARG A 2 15.40 13.01 -28.54
CA ARG A 2 14.35 12.94 -27.50
C ARG A 2 13.39 14.11 -27.68
N TYR A 3 12.12 13.83 -27.90
CA TYR A 3 11.12 14.83 -28.24
C TYR A 3 10.07 14.94 -27.14
N LEU A 4 9.68 16.17 -26.85
CA LEU A 4 8.47 16.49 -26.12
C LEU A 4 7.31 16.50 -27.11
N ALA A 5 6.26 15.75 -26.82
CA ALA A 5 5.05 15.71 -27.64
C ALA A 5 3.79 15.94 -26.80
N GLU A 6 2.86 16.71 -27.35
CA GLU A 6 1.51 16.88 -26.82
C GLU A 6 0.62 15.74 -27.31
N LYS A 7 -0.18 15.14 -26.42
CA LYS A 7 -1.18 14.16 -26.82
C LYS A 7 -2.45 14.89 -27.28
N ILE A 8 -2.69 14.92 -28.58
CA ILE A 8 -3.91 15.52 -29.13
C ILE A 8 -4.99 14.43 -29.21
N GLN A 9 -6.12 14.69 -28.56
CA GLN A 9 -7.30 13.84 -28.68
C GLN A 9 -7.83 13.94 -30.11
N SER A 10 -7.83 12.84 -30.86
CA SER A 10 -8.33 12.81 -32.23
C SER A 10 -9.63 12.02 -32.33
N VAL A 11 -10.50 12.51 -33.21
CA VAL A 11 -11.84 11.99 -33.44
C VAL A 11 -11.70 10.67 -34.21
N LYS A 12 -12.32 9.59 -33.72
CA LYS A 12 -12.28 8.20 -34.25
C LYS A 12 -11.11 7.31 -33.80
N GLY A 13 -10.62 7.47 -32.58
CA GLY A 13 -9.74 6.47 -31.95
C GLY A 13 -8.31 6.40 -32.50
N LYS A 14 -7.92 7.34 -33.37
CA LYS A 14 -6.52 7.66 -33.65
C LYS A 14 -6.07 8.73 -32.66
N HIS A 15 -4.83 8.67 -32.21
CA HIS A 15 -4.21 9.71 -31.39
C HIS A 15 -3.20 10.44 -32.28
N ASP A 16 -3.38 11.75 -32.43
CA ASP A 16 -2.41 12.57 -33.14
C ASP A 16 -1.40 13.11 -32.12
N LEU A 17 -0.12 13.07 -32.49
CA LEU A 17 0.97 13.56 -31.67
C LEU A 17 1.48 14.86 -32.29
N LYS A 18 1.59 15.89 -31.46
CA LYS A 18 2.21 17.15 -31.87
C LYS A 18 3.56 17.28 -31.18
N ILE A 19 4.61 17.13 -31.97
CA ILE A 19 5.97 17.39 -31.51
C ILE A 19 6.10 18.88 -31.20
N ILE A 20 6.53 19.19 -29.98
CA ILE A 20 6.69 20.57 -29.50
C ILE A 20 8.13 21.01 -29.70
N ARG A 21 9.07 20.26 -29.12
CA ARG A 21 10.52 20.54 -29.20
C ARG A 21 11.34 19.30 -28.80
N ILE A 22 12.65 19.43 -28.93
CA ILE A 22 13.63 18.45 -28.42
C ILE A 22 13.87 18.72 -26.92
N PHE A 23 14.01 17.67 -26.13
CA PHE A 23 14.46 17.75 -24.74
C PHE A 23 15.97 17.99 -24.67
N THR A 24 16.40 18.82 -23.73
CA THR A 24 17.81 18.80 -23.31
C THR A 24 18.11 17.51 -22.54
N ASP A 25 19.36 17.05 -22.54
CA ASP A 25 19.77 15.85 -21.80
C ASP A 25 19.42 15.96 -20.31
N LYS A 26 19.61 17.14 -19.72
CA LYS A 26 19.26 17.41 -18.33
C LYS A 26 17.76 17.35 -18.06
N GLU A 27 16.91 17.83 -18.97
CA GLU A 27 15.45 17.71 -18.82
C GLU A 27 15.02 16.24 -18.91
N TYR A 28 15.56 15.52 -19.89
CA TYR A 28 15.32 14.09 -20.06
C TYR A 28 15.67 13.31 -18.79
N GLU A 29 16.90 13.44 -18.29
CA GLU A 29 17.35 12.76 -17.07
C GLU A 29 16.46 13.09 -15.87
N ASN A 30 16.06 14.36 -15.71
CA ASN A 30 15.17 14.75 -14.62
C ASN A 30 13.76 14.15 -14.76
N LEU A 31 13.22 14.02 -15.97
CA LEU A 31 11.90 13.44 -16.21
C LEU A 31 11.88 11.94 -15.99
N ILE A 32 12.90 11.21 -16.46
CA ILE A 32 13.05 9.78 -16.20
C ILE A 32 13.12 9.52 -14.68
N LEU A 33 13.98 10.26 -13.96
CA LEU A 33 14.05 10.16 -12.51
C LEU A 33 12.73 10.54 -11.82
N SER A 34 11.98 11.49 -12.37
CA SER A 34 10.66 11.88 -11.85
C SER A 34 9.65 10.75 -12.03
N GLN A 35 9.67 10.07 -13.17
CA GLN A 35 8.81 8.93 -13.48
C GLN A 35 9.09 7.76 -12.52
N GLU A 36 10.36 7.41 -12.32
CA GLU A 36 10.74 6.36 -11.36
C GLU A 36 10.25 6.69 -9.93
N ILE A 37 10.29 7.96 -9.53
CA ILE A 37 9.79 8.42 -8.23
C ILE A 37 8.27 8.33 -8.13
N PHE A 38 7.52 8.69 -9.18
CA PHE A 38 6.07 8.52 -9.20
C PHE A 38 5.68 7.05 -9.13
N GLU A 39 6.35 6.18 -9.89
CA GLU A 39 6.12 4.74 -9.84
C GLU A 39 6.42 4.16 -8.46
N PHE A 40 7.50 4.61 -7.83
CA PHE A 40 7.83 4.23 -6.46
C PHE A 40 6.73 4.65 -5.47
N HIS A 41 6.25 5.90 -5.55
CA HIS A 41 5.17 6.41 -4.71
C HIS A 41 3.88 5.59 -4.91
N GLU A 42 3.47 5.43 -6.16
CA GLU A 42 2.24 4.74 -6.55
C GLU A 42 2.24 3.27 -6.14
N PHE A 43 3.36 2.56 -6.31
CA PHE A 43 3.47 1.18 -5.86
C PHE A 43 3.24 1.06 -4.35
N ASN A 44 3.91 1.91 -3.56
CA ASN A 44 3.81 1.86 -2.09
C ASN A 44 2.40 2.26 -1.61
N LYS A 45 1.76 3.22 -2.28
CA LYS A 45 0.36 3.60 -2.03
C LYS A 45 -0.59 2.44 -2.32
N LYS A 46 -0.49 1.82 -3.50
CA LYS A 46 -1.36 0.71 -3.94
C LYS A 46 -1.23 -0.51 -3.03
N THR A 47 0.00 -0.87 -2.66
CA THR A 47 0.24 -2.00 -1.75
C THR A 47 -0.34 -1.75 -0.36
N LYS A 48 -0.20 -0.53 0.18
CA LYS A 48 -0.88 -0.11 1.42
C LYS A 48 -2.41 -0.21 1.30
N GLU A 49 -3.00 0.34 0.24
CA GLU A 49 -4.45 0.30 0.03
C GLU A 49 -4.99 -1.14 -0.10
N MET A 50 -4.22 -2.06 -0.70
CA MET A 50 -4.58 -3.48 -0.75
C MET A 50 -4.74 -4.09 0.65
N VAL A 51 -3.82 -3.78 1.58
CA VAL A 51 -3.92 -4.24 2.97
C VAL A 51 -5.18 -3.67 3.64
N LYS A 52 -5.44 -2.38 3.45
CA LYS A 52 -6.61 -1.71 4.02
C LYS A 52 -7.90 -2.30 3.49
N LYS A 53 -7.97 -2.57 2.17
CA LYS A 53 -9.12 -3.20 1.53
C LYS A 53 -9.39 -4.58 2.11
N ASN A 54 -8.39 -5.44 2.21
CA ASN A 54 -8.56 -6.78 2.80
C ASN A 54 -9.01 -6.73 4.27
N GLY A 55 -8.49 -5.76 5.05
CA GLY A 55 -8.95 -5.57 6.43
C GLY A 55 -10.39 -5.05 6.53
N MET A 56 -10.83 -4.19 5.61
CA MET A 56 -12.22 -3.74 5.53
C MET A 56 -13.16 -4.87 5.11
N GLU A 57 -12.75 -5.72 4.16
CA GLU A 57 -13.54 -6.88 3.74
C GLU A 57 -13.78 -7.85 4.90
N LEU A 58 -12.75 -8.14 5.72
CA LEU A 58 -12.89 -8.94 6.94
C LEU A 58 -13.83 -8.27 7.95
N GLU A 59 -13.63 -6.98 8.22
CA GLU A 59 -14.46 -6.23 9.16
C GLU A 59 -15.92 -6.23 8.74
N ASN A 60 -16.21 -5.84 7.49
CA ASN A 60 -17.56 -5.79 6.96
C ASN A 60 -18.20 -7.18 7.01
N PHE A 61 -17.46 -8.24 6.66
CA PHE A 61 -17.98 -9.59 6.74
C PHE A 61 -18.42 -9.96 8.16
N ILE A 62 -17.58 -9.72 9.17
CA ILE A 62 -17.89 -10.04 10.58
C ILE A 62 -19.08 -9.20 11.09
N GLU A 63 -19.09 -7.90 10.80
CA GLU A 63 -20.16 -6.99 11.25
C GLU A 63 -21.49 -7.26 10.52
N ASP A 64 -21.47 -7.57 9.23
CA ASP A 64 -22.67 -7.96 8.47
C ASP A 64 -23.25 -9.27 8.99
N TYR A 65 -22.38 -10.18 9.46
CA TYR A 65 -22.82 -11.45 10.04
C TYR A 65 -23.56 -11.26 11.37
N ARG A 66 -23.28 -10.16 12.10
CA ARG A 66 -23.95 -9.84 13.36
C ARG A 66 -25.47 -9.77 13.26
N ASN A 67 -25.97 -9.34 12.11
CA ASN A 67 -27.40 -9.14 11.86
C ASN A 67 -28.09 -10.38 11.26
N LYS A 68 -27.38 -11.50 11.08
CA LYS A 68 -27.95 -12.74 10.51
C LYS A 68 -28.36 -13.70 11.61
N LYS A 69 -29.52 -14.34 11.45
CA LYS A 69 -29.88 -15.57 12.18
C LYS A 69 -29.29 -16.74 11.43
N ALA A 70 -28.45 -17.55 12.07
CA ALA A 70 -27.75 -18.65 11.43
C ALA A 70 -28.34 -20.00 11.86
N ASN A 71 -28.33 -20.98 10.97
CA ASN A 71 -28.41 -22.40 11.36
C ASN A 71 -26.97 -22.96 11.55
N GLU A 72 -26.78 -24.13 12.17
CA GLU A 72 -25.42 -24.72 12.40
C GLU A 72 -24.54 -24.80 11.14
N ASP A 73 -25.13 -25.14 9.98
CA ASP A 73 -24.43 -25.17 8.68
C ASP A 73 -23.91 -23.79 8.23
N ASP A 74 -24.52 -22.72 8.73
CA ASP A 74 -24.12 -21.34 8.44
C ASP A 74 -22.98 -20.90 9.37
N GLU A 75 -22.90 -21.40 10.60
CA GLU A 75 -21.82 -21.10 11.56
C GLU A 75 -20.46 -21.57 11.06
N THR A 76 -20.37 -22.83 10.64
CA THR A 76 -19.11 -23.41 10.14
C THR A 76 -18.63 -22.65 8.89
N LYS A 77 -19.54 -22.34 7.97
CA LYS A 77 -19.22 -21.52 6.78
C LYS A 77 -18.77 -20.12 7.16
N ALA A 78 -19.38 -19.51 8.16
CA ALA A 78 -19.01 -18.19 8.65
C ALA A 78 -17.58 -18.17 9.22
N LEU A 79 -17.25 -19.15 10.06
CA LEU A 79 -15.91 -19.29 10.62
C LEU A 79 -14.87 -19.50 9.52
N TRP A 80 -15.16 -20.35 8.53
CA TRP A 80 -14.24 -20.61 7.42
C TRP A 80 -13.98 -19.36 6.60
N GLU A 81 -15.03 -18.64 6.22
CA GLU A 81 -14.91 -17.43 5.41
C GLU A 81 -14.23 -16.29 6.18
N ALA A 82 -14.53 -16.12 7.47
CA ALA A 82 -13.84 -15.14 8.30
C ALA A 82 -12.33 -15.44 8.40
N ASN A 83 -11.94 -16.71 8.56
CA ASN A 83 -10.53 -17.09 8.58
C ASN A 83 -9.86 -16.92 7.21
N ARG A 84 -10.55 -17.18 6.10
CA ARG A 84 -10.04 -16.91 4.74
C ARG A 84 -9.74 -15.42 4.55
N LEU A 85 -10.67 -14.55 4.95
CA LEU A 85 -10.51 -13.10 4.88
C LEU A 85 -9.40 -12.61 5.81
N LEU A 86 -9.29 -13.16 7.02
CA LEU A 86 -8.20 -12.87 7.95
C LEU A 86 -6.85 -13.27 7.38
N LEU A 87 -6.73 -14.45 6.77
CA LEU A 87 -5.51 -14.89 6.11
C LEU A 87 -5.11 -13.93 4.99
N ASN A 88 -6.06 -13.50 4.14
CA ASN A 88 -5.80 -12.54 3.07
C ASN A 88 -5.27 -11.20 3.61
N PHE A 89 -5.90 -10.69 4.67
CA PHE A 89 -5.48 -9.48 5.35
C PHE A 89 -4.02 -9.60 5.85
N LEU A 90 -3.73 -10.64 6.64
CA LEU A 90 -2.41 -10.87 7.23
C LEU A 90 -1.31 -11.12 6.18
N ALA A 91 -1.64 -11.86 5.11
CA ALA A 91 -0.72 -12.11 4.00
C ALA A 91 -0.42 -10.84 3.23
N SER A 92 -1.44 -10.01 2.96
CA SER A 92 -1.24 -8.72 2.28
C SER A 92 -0.39 -7.77 3.11
N PHE A 93 -0.60 -7.72 4.43
CA PHE A 93 0.22 -6.91 5.33
C PHE A 93 1.69 -7.36 5.32
N SER A 94 1.93 -8.66 5.45
CA SER A 94 3.30 -9.22 5.39
C SER A 94 3.98 -8.88 4.05
N SER A 95 3.23 -9.02 2.95
CA SER A 95 3.71 -8.67 1.62
C SER A 95 4.03 -7.17 1.50
N TYR A 96 3.18 -6.29 2.03
CA TYR A 96 3.42 -4.85 2.04
C TYR A 96 4.72 -4.50 2.77
N VAL A 97 4.93 -5.05 3.96
CA VAL A 97 6.17 -4.85 4.73
C VAL A 97 7.39 -5.32 3.94
N ASP A 98 7.36 -6.51 3.36
CA ASP A 98 8.51 -7.04 2.63
C ASP A 98 8.79 -6.29 1.32
N GLN A 99 7.75 -5.90 0.60
CA GLN A 99 7.91 -5.08 -0.61
C GLN A 99 8.44 -3.68 -0.27
N SER A 100 8.06 -3.08 0.85
CA SER A 100 8.61 -1.79 1.27
C SER A 100 10.13 -1.86 1.47
N LYS A 101 10.64 -2.93 2.11
CA LYS A 101 12.08 -3.19 2.29
C LYS A 101 12.78 -3.38 0.96
N LYS A 102 12.21 -4.23 0.09
CA LYS A 102 12.77 -4.52 -1.24
C LYS A 102 12.84 -3.25 -2.09
N ASN A 103 11.79 -2.45 -2.09
CA ASN A 103 11.72 -1.24 -2.88
C ASN A 103 12.69 -0.18 -2.38
N ILE A 104 12.77 0.04 -1.06
CA ILE A 104 13.78 0.94 -0.50
C ILE A 104 15.18 0.48 -0.87
N GLY A 105 15.46 -0.82 -0.75
CA GLY A 105 16.76 -1.38 -1.15
C GLY A 105 17.07 -1.19 -2.64
N LYS A 106 16.08 -1.38 -3.51
CA LYS A 106 16.23 -1.15 -4.95
C LYS A 106 16.49 0.32 -5.27
N PHE A 107 15.78 1.23 -4.61
CA PHE A 107 15.77 2.65 -4.95
C PHE A 107 16.90 3.46 -4.29
N TYR A 108 17.28 3.09 -3.06
CA TYR A 108 18.28 3.81 -2.25
C TYR A 108 19.51 2.99 -1.90
N GLY A 109 19.51 1.69 -2.21
CA GLY A 109 20.61 0.78 -1.89
C GLY A 109 20.48 0.11 -0.52
N GLU A 110 21.42 -0.80 -0.27
CA GLU A 110 21.40 -1.74 0.85
C GLU A 110 21.43 -1.08 2.23
N GLU A 111 22.25 -0.04 2.42
CA GLU A 111 22.33 0.65 3.71
C GLU A 111 21.01 1.30 4.11
N LYS A 112 20.28 1.87 3.12
CA LYS A 112 18.98 2.45 3.39
C LYS A 112 17.93 1.38 3.69
N ARG A 113 18.02 0.21 3.05
CA ARG A 113 17.18 -0.96 3.40
C ARG A 113 17.37 -1.37 4.86
N LYS A 114 18.62 -1.51 5.33
CA LYS A 114 18.90 -1.86 6.73
C LYS A 114 18.36 -0.81 7.71
N SER A 115 18.52 0.47 7.40
CA SER A 115 17.96 1.57 8.20
C SER A 115 16.43 1.49 8.27
N TRP A 116 15.77 1.16 7.15
CA TRP A 116 14.32 0.98 7.11
C TRP A 116 13.87 -0.26 7.90
N GLU A 117 14.59 -1.38 7.79
CA GLU A 117 14.32 -2.59 8.57
C GLU A 117 14.46 -2.35 10.08
N ALA A 118 15.48 -1.59 10.50
CA ALA A 118 15.65 -1.19 11.89
C ALA A 118 14.47 -0.33 12.38
N LEU A 119 14.02 0.63 11.57
CA LEU A 119 12.87 1.47 11.88
C LEU A 119 11.57 0.65 12.01
N LEU A 120 11.33 -0.31 11.10
CA LEU A 120 10.20 -1.23 11.20
C LEU A 120 10.29 -2.11 12.46
N SER A 121 11.50 -2.54 12.85
CA SER A 121 11.71 -3.29 14.08
C SER A 121 11.41 -2.46 15.32
N THR A 122 11.86 -1.19 15.36
CA THR A 122 11.53 -0.27 16.45
C THR A 122 10.02 -0.03 16.53
N PHE A 123 9.36 0.16 15.40
CA PHE A 123 7.91 0.32 15.35
C PHE A 123 7.16 -0.94 15.84
N TYR A 124 7.66 -2.14 15.51
CA TYR A 124 7.13 -3.41 16.02
C TYR A 124 7.28 -3.52 17.55
N ASP A 125 8.46 -3.18 18.07
CA ASP A 125 8.80 -3.37 19.48
C ASP A 125 8.21 -2.27 20.39
N ASP A 126 7.66 -1.19 19.84
CA ASP A 126 6.97 -0.16 20.64
C ASP A 126 5.80 -0.75 21.42
N HIS A 127 5.82 -0.59 22.74
CA HIS A 127 4.83 -1.14 23.66
C HIS A 127 3.38 -0.76 23.29
N GLU A 128 3.14 0.41 22.71
CA GLU A 128 1.80 0.86 22.29
C GLU A 128 1.27 0.10 21.07
N ASN A 129 2.14 -0.61 20.32
CA ASN A 129 1.80 -1.30 19.07
C ASN A 129 1.52 -2.80 19.26
N PHE A 130 0.72 -3.17 20.27
CA PHE A 130 0.31 -4.55 20.50
C PHE A 130 -0.30 -5.20 19.25
N GLU A 131 -1.24 -4.53 18.58
CA GLU A 131 -1.93 -5.06 17.42
C GLU A 131 -0.98 -5.33 16.25
N TYR A 132 0.12 -4.57 16.14
CA TYR A 132 1.16 -4.85 15.15
C TYR A 132 1.86 -6.18 15.41
N ARG A 133 2.32 -6.37 16.65
CA ARG A 133 2.99 -7.61 17.07
C ARG A 133 2.06 -8.81 17.00
N PHE A 134 0.84 -8.65 17.52
CA PHE A 134 -0.17 -9.68 17.56
C PHE A 134 -0.51 -10.16 16.14
N MET A 135 -0.85 -9.27 15.21
CA MET A 135 -1.18 -9.65 13.83
C MET A 135 -0.01 -10.32 13.11
N SER A 136 1.21 -9.83 13.32
CA SER A 136 2.42 -10.44 12.75
C SER A 136 2.62 -11.88 13.22
N LYS A 137 2.36 -12.17 14.50
CA LYS A 137 2.43 -13.53 15.07
C LYS A 137 1.21 -14.38 14.73
N LEU A 138 0.03 -13.78 14.63
CA LEU A 138 -1.22 -14.44 14.26
C LEU A 138 -1.13 -15.02 12.85
N ARG A 139 -0.42 -14.37 11.93
CA ARG A 139 -0.12 -14.92 10.60
C ARG A 139 0.62 -16.26 10.69
N ASN A 140 1.59 -16.38 11.61
CA ASN A 140 2.33 -17.61 11.83
C ASN A 140 1.45 -18.68 12.49
N PHE A 141 0.57 -18.28 13.42
CA PHE A 141 -0.45 -19.18 13.98
C PHE A 141 -1.32 -19.79 12.88
N ILE A 142 -1.88 -18.96 11.98
CA ILE A 142 -2.71 -19.45 10.86
C ILE A 142 -1.93 -20.36 9.92
N SER A 143 -0.68 -20.00 9.62
CA SER A 143 0.12 -20.73 8.63
C SER A 143 0.65 -22.08 9.13
N HIS A 144 0.82 -22.25 10.44
CA HIS A 144 1.54 -23.40 11.00
C HIS A 144 0.75 -24.16 12.07
N TYR A 145 -0.32 -23.59 12.61
CA TYR A 145 -1.00 -24.14 13.77
C TYR A 145 -2.48 -24.40 13.52
N GLY A 146 -3.25 -23.37 13.17
CA GLY A 146 -4.69 -23.54 12.94
C GLY A 146 -5.45 -22.23 12.78
N PHE A 147 -6.77 -22.33 12.70
CA PHE A 147 -7.65 -21.18 12.48
C PHE A 147 -8.00 -20.48 13.79
N PRO A 148 -7.70 -19.17 13.95
CA PRO A 148 -7.87 -18.46 15.21
C PRO A 148 -9.33 -18.04 15.46
N LEU A 149 -10.11 -17.75 14.40
CA LEU A 149 -11.53 -17.46 14.53
C LEU A 149 -12.27 -18.79 14.61
N ASN A 150 -12.36 -19.34 15.82
CA ASN A 150 -12.78 -20.71 16.08
C ASN A 150 -13.99 -20.79 17.01
N TYR A 151 -14.56 -19.66 17.39
CA TYR A 151 -15.71 -19.60 18.28
C TYR A 151 -16.83 -18.79 17.65
N TYR A 152 -18.02 -19.35 17.70
CA TYR A 152 -19.26 -18.72 17.26
C TYR A 152 -20.21 -18.67 18.45
N ILE A 153 -20.90 -17.54 18.62
CA ILE A 153 -21.95 -17.41 19.62
C ILE A 153 -23.07 -16.52 19.06
N GLU A 154 -24.31 -16.96 19.21
CA GLU A 154 -25.51 -16.18 18.91
C GLU A 154 -26.23 -15.84 20.23
N ASN A 155 -26.62 -14.58 20.40
CA ASN A 155 -27.44 -14.12 21.52
C ASN A 155 -28.37 -12.99 21.06
N ASP A 156 -29.12 -12.38 22.00
CA ASP A 156 -30.08 -11.31 21.71
C ASP A 156 -29.47 -10.08 21.00
N GLN A 157 -28.14 -9.94 21.02
CA GLN A 157 -27.39 -8.85 20.37
C GLN A 157 -26.82 -9.23 18.99
N GLY A 158 -27.13 -10.45 18.51
CA GLY A 158 -26.73 -10.96 17.21
C GLY A 158 -25.75 -12.13 17.27
N ALA A 159 -25.20 -12.45 16.10
CA ALA A 159 -24.18 -13.48 15.91
C ALA A 159 -22.76 -12.91 16.02
N PHE A 160 -21.85 -13.64 16.65
CA PHE A 160 -20.48 -13.19 16.86
C PHE A 160 -19.47 -14.26 16.43
N ILE A 161 -18.48 -13.83 15.65
CA ILE A 161 -17.32 -14.63 15.26
C ILE A 161 -16.13 -14.16 16.09
N LEU A 162 -15.59 -15.03 16.93
CA LEU A 162 -14.61 -14.69 17.95
C LEU A 162 -13.40 -15.64 17.91
N MET A 163 -12.30 -15.19 18.50
CA MET A 163 -11.17 -16.06 18.83
C MET A 163 -11.29 -16.53 20.27
N SER A 164 -10.91 -17.78 20.55
CA SER A 164 -10.69 -18.25 21.91
C SER A 164 -9.24 -17.98 22.36
N LYS A 165 -9.09 -17.32 23.51
CA LYS A 165 -7.80 -17.08 24.17
C LYS A 165 -7.11 -18.39 24.51
N SER A 166 -7.84 -19.37 25.05
CA SER A 166 -7.28 -20.69 25.34
C SER A 166 -6.76 -21.38 24.08
N ASN A 167 -7.48 -21.28 22.96
CA ASN A 167 -7.01 -21.75 21.65
C ASN A 167 -5.75 -21.00 21.18
N LEU A 168 -5.70 -19.68 21.27
CA LEU A 168 -4.50 -18.92 20.92
C LEU A 168 -3.29 -19.39 21.74
N LEU A 169 -3.43 -19.54 23.06
CA LEU A 169 -2.34 -19.93 23.98
C LEU A 169 -1.83 -21.36 23.79
N THR A 170 -2.49 -22.19 22.98
CA THR A 170 -1.96 -23.50 22.58
C THR A 170 -0.71 -23.40 21.69
N PHE A 171 -0.49 -22.28 21.01
CA PHE A 171 0.72 -22.01 20.21
C PHE A 171 1.89 -21.55 21.09
N LYS A 172 2.34 -22.47 21.96
CA LYS A 172 3.23 -22.23 23.12
C LYS A 172 4.38 -21.26 22.85
N ASP A 173 5.33 -21.66 22.00
CA ASP A 173 6.57 -20.89 21.76
C ASP A 173 6.43 -19.91 20.59
N GLY A 174 5.34 -20.00 19.83
CA GLY A 174 5.13 -19.23 18.61
C GLY A 174 4.84 -17.75 18.84
N TRP A 175 4.22 -17.41 19.98
CA TRP A 175 3.89 -16.03 20.33
C TRP A 175 5.09 -15.21 20.82
N ALA A 176 6.15 -15.85 21.30
CA ALA A 176 7.31 -15.18 21.90
C ALA A 176 6.87 -14.10 22.92
N LYS A 177 7.33 -12.84 22.76
CA LYS A 177 7.00 -11.73 23.65
C LYS A 177 5.48 -11.41 23.70
N VAL A 178 4.74 -11.69 22.63
CA VAL A 178 3.29 -11.40 22.52
C VAL A 178 2.45 -12.28 23.44
N LYS A 179 3.00 -13.39 23.93
CA LYS A 179 2.29 -14.30 24.82
C LYS A 179 1.79 -13.59 26.08
N LYS A 180 2.63 -12.75 26.68
CA LYS A 180 2.27 -11.98 27.89
C LYS A 180 1.11 -11.02 27.62
N ASP A 181 1.13 -10.37 26.46
CA ASP A 181 0.07 -9.47 26.04
C ASP A 181 -1.27 -10.23 25.89
N ILE A 182 -1.25 -11.44 25.30
CA ILE A 182 -2.44 -12.31 25.18
C ILE A 182 -2.93 -12.77 26.56
N GLU A 183 -2.02 -13.16 27.46
CA GLU A 183 -2.34 -13.59 28.81
C GLU A 183 -3.03 -12.50 29.63
N GLN A 184 -2.74 -11.22 29.35
CA GLN A 184 -3.35 -10.05 29.99
C GLN A 184 -4.72 -9.65 29.43
N ILE A 185 -5.18 -10.28 28.35
CA ILE A 185 -6.55 -10.05 27.85
C ILE A 185 -7.53 -10.69 28.82
N ASP A 186 -8.41 -9.91 29.45
CA ASP A 186 -9.33 -10.41 30.48
C ASP A 186 -10.38 -11.38 29.93
N GLN A 187 -10.77 -11.24 28.66
CA GLN A 187 -11.83 -12.03 28.03
C GLN A 187 -11.30 -13.34 27.44
N GLU A 188 -12.02 -14.46 27.64
CA GLU A 188 -11.74 -15.73 26.96
C GLU A 188 -12.08 -15.64 25.47
N TYR A 189 -13.17 -14.96 25.11
CA TYR A 189 -13.59 -14.78 23.72
C TYR A 189 -13.27 -13.36 23.24
N ILE A 190 -12.46 -13.28 22.20
CA ILE A 190 -11.84 -12.03 21.74
C ILE A 190 -12.43 -11.64 20.38
N ASN A 191 -12.98 -10.43 20.31
CA ASN A 191 -13.37 -9.82 19.04
C ASN A 191 -12.13 -9.24 18.33
N ILE A 192 -11.83 -9.74 17.13
CA ILE A 192 -10.67 -9.31 16.35
C ILE A 192 -10.87 -7.96 15.62
N VAL A 193 -12.11 -7.54 15.38
CA VAL A 193 -12.42 -6.35 14.56
C VAL A 193 -11.74 -5.07 15.06
N PRO A 194 -11.77 -4.73 16.37
CA PRO A 194 -11.05 -3.57 16.89
C PRO A 194 -9.53 -3.65 16.63
N MET A 195 -8.95 -4.84 16.72
CA MET A 195 -7.53 -5.05 16.46
C MET A 195 -7.19 -4.87 14.98
N VAL A 196 -8.05 -5.33 14.07
CA VAL A 196 -7.92 -5.10 12.62
C VAL A 196 -7.97 -3.61 12.30
N LYS A 197 -8.92 -2.87 12.88
CA LYS A 197 -9.02 -1.41 12.72
C LYS A 197 -7.75 -0.69 13.12
N LYS A 198 -7.24 -0.96 14.32
CA LYS A 198 -5.98 -0.37 14.79
C LYS A 198 -4.79 -0.79 13.94
N HIS A 199 -4.72 -2.06 13.53
CA HIS A 199 -3.65 -2.53 12.66
C HIS A 199 -3.66 -1.86 11.28
N ARG A 200 -4.84 -1.55 10.72
CA ARG A 200 -4.94 -0.70 9.52
C ARG A 200 -4.39 0.72 9.75
N GLY A 201 -4.58 1.28 10.95
CA GLY A 201 -3.93 2.52 11.37
C GLY A 201 -2.41 2.42 11.41
N ASN A 202 -1.87 1.29 11.89
CA ASN A 202 -0.42 1.03 11.87
C ASN A 202 0.14 0.96 10.45
N VAL A 203 -0.63 0.42 9.50
CA VAL A 203 -0.29 0.41 8.07
C VAL A 203 -0.23 1.83 7.51
N ASP A 204 -1.17 2.70 7.87
CA ASP A 204 -1.11 4.12 7.50
C ASP A 204 0.11 4.81 8.11
N ALA A 205 0.44 4.54 9.38
CA ALA A 205 1.62 5.09 10.03
C ALA A 205 2.93 4.67 9.33
N ILE A 206 3.08 3.40 8.98
CA ILE A 206 4.25 2.91 8.22
C ILE A 206 4.34 3.59 6.87
N TYR A 207 3.22 3.79 6.18
CA TYR A 207 3.23 4.48 4.90
C TYR A 207 3.67 5.95 5.02
N LEU A 208 3.25 6.65 6.07
CA LEU A 208 3.71 8.01 6.36
C LEU A 208 5.22 8.03 6.64
N LEU A 209 5.72 7.12 7.48
CA LEU A 209 7.16 6.98 7.73
C LEU A 209 7.94 6.72 6.43
N LEU A 210 7.39 5.89 5.55
CA LEU A 210 7.99 5.63 4.25
C LEU A 210 7.97 6.90 3.36
N MET A 211 6.89 7.68 3.37
CA MET A 211 6.78 8.94 2.62
C MET A 211 7.83 9.96 3.05
N VAL A 212 8.21 10.00 4.33
CA VAL A 212 9.31 10.86 4.80
C VAL A 212 10.61 10.54 4.04
N GLU A 213 10.86 9.28 3.71
CA GLU A 213 12.11 8.85 3.06
C GLU A 213 12.27 9.33 1.62
N TYR A 214 11.16 9.61 0.93
CA TYR A 214 11.19 10.02 -0.48
C TYR A 214 10.44 11.31 -0.77
N GLY A 215 9.82 11.96 0.22
CA GLY A 215 8.99 13.15 0.05
C GLY A 215 9.70 14.32 -0.61
N GLU A 216 10.99 14.53 -0.30
CA GLU A 216 11.80 15.56 -0.98
C GLU A 216 12.00 15.24 -2.46
N LYS A 217 12.29 13.97 -2.80
CA LYS A 217 12.45 13.53 -4.19
C LYS A 217 11.12 13.62 -4.95
N LEU A 218 10.01 13.24 -4.32
CA LEU A 218 8.68 13.39 -4.91
C LEU A 218 8.32 14.86 -5.14
N THR A 219 8.66 15.75 -4.22
CA THR A 219 8.48 17.20 -4.40
C THR A 219 9.29 17.73 -5.59
N LYS A 220 10.56 17.29 -5.72
CA LYS A 220 11.40 17.64 -6.87
C LYS A 220 10.84 17.09 -8.18
N ALA A 221 10.35 15.84 -8.18
CA ALA A 221 9.73 15.21 -9.35
C ALA A 221 8.49 15.98 -9.81
N ILE A 222 7.60 16.34 -8.89
CA ILE A 222 6.44 17.22 -9.16
C ILE A 222 6.92 18.55 -9.74
N GLY A 223 7.95 19.17 -9.16
CA GLY A 223 8.52 20.42 -9.66
C GLY A 223 9.07 20.32 -11.09
N SER A 224 9.76 19.24 -11.42
CA SER A 224 10.30 18.99 -12.77
C SER A 224 9.19 18.81 -13.79
N VAL A 225 8.19 17.98 -13.48
CA VAL A 225 7.06 17.71 -14.38
C VAL A 225 6.15 18.94 -14.52
N ASN A 226 5.92 19.70 -13.45
CA ASN A 226 5.13 20.94 -13.49
C ASN A 226 5.75 22.01 -14.41
N LYS A 227 7.08 22.06 -14.56
CA LYS A 227 7.72 22.97 -15.53
C LYS A 227 7.31 22.66 -16.97
N ILE A 228 7.21 21.39 -17.32
CA ILE A 228 6.74 20.95 -18.63
C ILE A 228 5.24 21.21 -18.78
N TYR A 229 4.43 20.97 -17.74
CA TYR A 229 3.01 21.32 -17.78
C TYR A 229 2.74 22.81 -17.97
N LYS A 230 3.58 23.70 -17.44
CA LYS A 230 3.48 25.14 -17.71
C LYS A 230 3.71 25.50 -19.18
N GLU A 231 4.44 24.67 -19.92
CA GLU A 231 4.71 24.82 -21.36
C GLU A 231 3.58 24.20 -22.21
N VAL A 232 3.17 22.97 -21.89
CA VAL A 232 2.25 22.18 -22.74
C VAL A 232 0.78 22.36 -22.37
N GLN A 233 0.47 22.63 -21.10
CA GLN A 233 -0.90 22.78 -20.56
C GLN A 233 -1.81 21.56 -20.72
N SER A 234 -1.26 20.39 -21.06
CA SER A 234 -1.96 19.10 -21.13
C SER A 234 -1.01 17.96 -20.80
N ASP A 235 -1.55 16.73 -20.71
CA ASP A 235 -0.75 15.50 -20.71
C ASP A 235 0.23 15.50 -21.90
N PHE A 236 1.43 14.98 -21.65
CA PHE A 236 2.52 15.00 -22.61
C PHE A 236 3.25 13.66 -22.65
N LEU A 237 3.97 13.45 -23.76
CA LEU A 237 4.83 12.30 -23.98
C LEU A 237 6.28 12.74 -24.10
N LEU A 238 7.16 11.88 -23.61
CA LEU A 238 8.56 11.85 -23.95
C LEU A 238 8.77 10.77 -25.00
N ILE A 239 9.28 11.13 -26.17
CA ILE A 239 9.48 10.19 -27.29
C ILE A 239 10.97 10.09 -27.59
N GLU A 240 11.53 8.90 -27.42
CA GLU A 240 12.89 8.59 -27.85
C GLU A 240 12.89 7.86 -29.21
N VAL A 241 13.76 8.31 -30.11
CA VAL A 241 14.00 7.74 -31.45
C VAL A 241 15.49 7.78 -31.77
N GLU A 242 16.00 6.91 -32.65
CA GLU A 242 17.39 6.98 -33.10
C GLU A 242 17.62 8.19 -34.02
N LYS A 243 16.76 8.35 -35.03
CA LYS A 243 16.83 9.44 -36.02
C LYS A 243 15.47 10.13 -36.19
N GLU A 244 15.47 11.31 -36.79
CA GLU A 244 14.25 12.14 -36.88
C GLU A 244 13.22 11.50 -37.80
N GLU A 245 13.68 10.80 -38.84
CA GLU A 245 12.81 10.10 -39.77
C GLU A 245 12.01 8.97 -39.09
N ASP A 246 12.51 8.44 -37.98
CA ASP A 246 11.86 7.37 -37.22
C ASP A 246 10.59 7.87 -36.48
N LEU A 247 10.38 9.19 -36.35
CA LEU A 247 9.12 9.77 -35.87
C LEU A 247 7.91 9.47 -36.78
N LYS A 248 8.11 8.87 -37.96
CA LYS A 248 7.04 8.42 -38.85
C LYS A 248 6.65 6.96 -38.63
N ASP A 249 7.42 6.22 -37.85
CA ASP A 249 7.25 4.79 -37.60
C ASP A 249 7.05 4.52 -36.11
N PRO A 250 5.80 4.30 -35.65
CA PRO A 250 5.52 4.04 -34.24
C PRO A 250 6.29 2.84 -33.64
N SER A 251 6.72 1.87 -34.46
CA SER A 251 7.48 0.71 -33.98
C SER A 251 8.91 1.07 -33.56
N LYS A 252 9.39 2.26 -33.95
CA LYS A 252 10.71 2.78 -33.62
C LYS A 252 10.69 3.87 -32.56
N MET A 253 9.53 4.15 -31.98
CA MET A 253 9.36 5.12 -30.91
C MET A 253 9.30 4.39 -29.56
N SER A 254 9.93 4.97 -28.55
CA SER A 254 9.72 4.61 -27.16
C SER A 254 9.02 5.76 -26.43
N PRO A 255 7.67 5.82 -26.41
CA PRO A 255 6.94 6.87 -25.74
C PRO A 255 6.77 6.57 -24.24
N GLU A 256 7.15 7.52 -23.39
CA GLU A 256 6.78 7.56 -21.98
C GLU A 256 5.73 8.65 -21.75
N SER A 257 4.68 8.33 -21.00
CA SER A 257 3.53 9.22 -20.79
C SER A 257 3.56 9.83 -19.41
N PHE A 258 3.31 11.14 -19.35
CA PHE A 258 3.12 11.89 -18.12
C PHE A 258 1.68 12.40 -18.08
N SER A 259 0.98 12.14 -16.98
CA SER A 259 -0.40 12.60 -16.77
C SER A 259 -0.50 13.64 -15.65
N LEU A 260 -1.38 14.62 -15.81
CA LEU A 260 -1.59 15.66 -14.81
C LEU A 260 -2.20 15.06 -13.54
N GLU A 261 -3.03 14.03 -13.72
CA GLU A 261 -3.67 13.28 -12.64
C GLU A 261 -2.65 12.64 -11.71
N THR A 262 -1.67 11.88 -12.23
CA THR A 262 -0.62 11.25 -11.40
C THR A 262 0.15 12.28 -10.57
N MET A 263 0.51 13.41 -11.18
CA MET A 263 1.21 14.49 -10.47
C MET A 263 0.32 15.10 -9.38
N TYR A 264 -0.96 15.34 -9.70
CA TYR A 264 -1.91 15.94 -8.76
C TYR A 264 -2.17 15.02 -7.58
N GLU A 265 -2.37 13.72 -7.80
CA GLU A 265 -2.55 12.74 -6.74
C GLU A 265 -1.34 12.68 -5.80
N ALA A 266 -0.13 12.59 -6.34
CA ALA A 266 1.10 12.61 -5.56
C ALA A 266 1.23 13.89 -4.72
N LEU A 267 0.85 15.05 -5.28
CA LEU A 267 0.82 16.32 -4.56
C LEU A 267 -0.21 16.31 -3.43
N GLN A 268 -1.41 15.76 -3.66
CA GLN A 268 -2.44 15.66 -2.62
C GLN A 268 -2.01 14.74 -1.48
N ASP A 269 -1.34 13.64 -1.79
CA ASP A 269 -0.86 12.71 -0.78
C ASP A 269 0.23 13.35 0.09
N LEU A 270 1.16 14.10 -0.51
CA LEU A 270 2.15 14.85 0.27
C LEU A 270 1.50 15.94 1.14
N LYS A 271 0.47 16.64 0.64
CA LYS A 271 -0.25 17.68 1.43
C LYS A 271 -0.97 17.11 2.65
N LYS A 272 -1.38 15.85 2.61
CA LYS A 272 -2.01 15.16 3.74
C LYS A 272 -0.99 14.68 4.78
N HIS A 273 0.30 14.67 4.44
CA HIS A 273 1.32 14.17 5.34
C HIS A 273 1.61 15.19 6.47
N PRO A 274 1.50 14.80 7.76
CA PRO A 274 1.54 15.74 8.88
C PRO A 274 2.89 16.47 9.03
N SER A 275 3.98 15.81 8.64
CA SER A 275 5.35 16.35 8.78
C SER A 275 5.94 16.95 7.50
N ILE A 276 5.23 16.94 6.37
CA ILE A 276 5.76 17.45 5.09
C ILE A 276 5.06 18.78 4.78
N ASN A 277 5.81 19.88 4.87
CA ASN A 277 5.33 21.21 4.53
C ASN A 277 5.68 21.55 3.07
N ILE A 278 4.70 21.53 2.18
CA ILE A 278 4.88 21.96 0.79
C ILE A 278 4.61 23.47 0.70
N LYS A 279 5.63 24.23 0.32
CA LYS A 279 5.44 25.59 -0.23
C LYS A 279 5.30 25.48 -1.73
N VAL A 280 4.08 25.61 -2.24
CA VAL A 280 3.84 25.71 -3.68
C VAL A 280 4.06 27.17 -4.07
N ASN A 281 5.13 27.43 -4.83
CA ASN A 281 5.37 28.72 -5.49
C ASN A 281 4.97 28.63 -6.96
#